data_AF-A0A1J4KSX5-F1
#
_entry.id   AF-A0A1J4KSX5-F1
#
_cell.length_a   1.000
_cell.length_b   1.000
_cell.length_c   1.000
_cell.angle_alpha   90.00
_cell.angle_beta   90.00
_cell.angle_gamma   90.00
#
_symmetry.space_group_name_H-M   'P 1'
#
loop_
_entity.id
_entity.type
_entity.pdbx_description
1 polymer ?
#
loop_
_entity_poly.entity_id
_entity_poly.type
_entity_poly.pdbx_seq_one_letter_code
_entity_poly.pdbx_strand_id
1 'polypeptide(L)'
;MNFSFDSLLNQATNIWEWTKDSVIDGVGVAADYVLGESFVNDPESKKILIRFEKLESNYKSSILKIHLLRQHLLEYTEKLTGFYSAYNQTFKYSNNSILSNQFHQNLISCKNFESFVNEISEKKIPTNIENEFEKVSKHIKSFSINKDQFIQNNLKLERTKATILATLDSSPAERIIELQKIERETKENVESSKISLTEELNQIEKELKLACDNAINKFGIYHQEIVNEMQKISQ
;
A
#
# COMPACT_ATOMS: atom_id res chain seq x y z
N MET A 1 -37.74 -13.67 -17.94
CA MET A 1 -36.33 -13.77 -18.39
C MET A 1 -35.88 -15.19 -18.08
N ASN A 2 -35.64 -16.00 -19.11
CA ASN A 2 -35.22 -17.39 -18.92
C ASN A 2 -33.71 -17.41 -18.67
N PHE A 3 -33.31 -17.59 -17.41
CA PHE A 3 -31.95 -17.94 -17.04
C PHE A 3 -31.71 -19.40 -17.46
N SER A 4 -30.93 -19.61 -18.53
CA SER A 4 -30.49 -20.95 -18.95
C SER A 4 -29.32 -21.38 -18.06
N PHE A 5 -29.45 -22.56 -17.44
CA PHE A 5 -28.41 -23.19 -16.64
C PHE A 5 -27.11 -23.39 -17.45
N ASP A 6 -27.24 -23.59 -18.77
CA ASP A 6 -26.11 -23.73 -19.70
C ASP A 6 -25.30 -22.44 -19.84
N SER A 7 -25.95 -21.26 -19.74
CA SER A 7 -25.25 -19.97 -19.70
C SER A 7 -24.42 -19.80 -18.43
N LEU A 8 -24.89 -20.35 -17.31
CA LEU A 8 -24.22 -20.30 -16.01
C LEU A 8 -23.04 -21.28 -15.97
N LEU A 9 -23.21 -22.47 -16.53
CA LEU A 9 -22.16 -23.48 -16.70
C LEU A 9 -21.06 -23.01 -17.65
N ASN A 10 -21.41 -22.35 -18.76
CA ASN A 10 -20.42 -21.78 -19.67
C ASN A 10 -19.66 -20.61 -19.03
N GLN A 11 -20.32 -19.75 -18.25
CA GLN A 11 -19.62 -18.71 -17.48
C GLN A 11 -18.71 -19.29 -16.41
N ALA A 12 -19.16 -20.31 -15.66
CA ALA A 12 -18.34 -20.98 -14.65
C ALA A 12 -17.15 -21.71 -15.28
N THR A 13 -17.33 -22.34 -16.44
CA THR A 13 -16.26 -23.02 -17.18
C THR A 13 -15.26 -22.02 -17.74
N ASN A 14 -15.72 -20.88 -18.26
CA ASN A 14 -14.84 -19.79 -18.70
C ASN A 14 -14.08 -19.16 -17.53
N ILE A 15 -14.71 -18.98 -16.38
CA ILE A 15 -14.02 -18.52 -15.16
C ILE A 15 -13.00 -19.57 -14.70
N TRP A 16 -13.33 -20.86 -14.77
CA TRP A 16 -12.42 -21.95 -14.40
C TRP A 16 -11.22 -22.06 -15.34
N GLU A 17 -11.43 -22.03 -16.65
CA GLU A 17 -10.37 -22.02 -17.66
C GLU A 17 -9.52 -20.76 -17.54
N TRP A 18 -10.12 -19.58 -17.35
CA TRP A 18 -9.38 -18.33 -17.13
C TRP A 18 -8.61 -18.33 -15.81
N THR A 19 -9.17 -18.94 -14.75
CA THR A 19 -8.47 -19.11 -13.46
C THR A 19 -7.37 -20.14 -13.58
N LYS A 20 -7.55 -21.21 -14.35
CA LYS A 20 -6.54 -22.24 -14.59
C LYS A 20 -5.40 -21.69 -15.44
N ASP A 21 -5.67 -20.93 -16.49
CA ASP A 21 -4.65 -20.24 -17.31
C ASP A 21 -3.97 -19.14 -16.49
N SER A 22 -4.70 -18.39 -15.67
CA SER A 22 -4.12 -17.42 -14.72
C SER A 22 -3.31 -18.09 -13.60
N VAL A 23 -3.61 -19.34 -13.25
CA VAL A 23 -2.83 -20.15 -12.29
C VAL A 23 -1.66 -20.83 -12.99
N ILE A 24 -1.72 -21.18 -14.27
CA ILE A 24 -0.59 -21.75 -15.01
C ILE A 24 0.41 -20.64 -15.38
N ASP A 25 -0.06 -19.49 -15.85
CA ASP A 25 0.75 -18.27 -15.99
C ASP A 25 1.20 -17.76 -14.63
N GLY A 26 0.33 -17.87 -13.63
CA GLY A 26 0.62 -17.57 -12.24
C GLY A 26 1.61 -18.53 -11.59
N VAL A 27 1.77 -19.78 -12.03
CA VAL A 27 2.73 -20.77 -11.51
C VAL A 27 4.07 -20.68 -12.24
N GLY A 28 4.07 -20.29 -13.52
CA GLY A 28 5.29 -19.86 -14.22
C GLY A 28 5.91 -18.61 -13.61
N VAL A 29 5.09 -17.67 -13.14
CA VAL A 29 5.51 -16.46 -12.40
C VAL A 29 5.63 -16.71 -10.88
N ALA A 30 4.90 -17.66 -10.31
CA ALA A 30 4.99 -17.98 -8.87
C ALA A 30 6.16 -18.92 -8.54
N ALA A 31 6.73 -19.61 -9.52
CA ALA A 31 8.03 -20.23 -9.36
C ALA A 31 9.14 -19.20 -9.08
N ASP A 32 8.98 -17.95 -9.54
CA ASP A 32 9.85 -16.82 -9.20
C ASP A 32 9.44 -16.13 -7.86
N TYR A 33 8.24 -16.41 -7.35
CA TYR A 33 7.75 -15.98 -6.03
C TYR A 33 7.97 -17.02 -4.92
N VAL A 34 8.73 -18.09 -5.19
CA VAL A 34 9.43 -18.80 -4.10
C VAL A 34 10.45 -17.80 -3.57
N LEU A 35 10.04 -17.04 -2.54
CA LEU A 35 10.76 -15.97 -1.87
C LEU A 35 12.28 -16.06 -2.11
N GLY A 36 12.86 -15.14 -2.87
CA GLY A 36 14.32 -15.06 -3.01
C GLY A 36 15.04 -15.07 -1.65
N GLU A 37 14.36 -14.60 -0.60
CA GLU A 37 14.77 -14.59 0.80
C GLU A 37 14.91 -15.99 1.44
N SER A 38 14.13 -16.96 0.97
CA SER A 38 14.20 -18.36 1.42
C SER A 38 15.45 -19.08 0.90
N PHE A 39 16.04 -18.55 -0.18
CA PHE A 39 17.24 -19.10 -0.81
C PHE A 39 18.53 -18.39 -0.40
N VAL A 40 18.46 -17.15 0.10
CA VAL A 40 19.61 -16.54 0.78
C VAL A 40 19.80 -17.29 2.09
N ASN A 41 21.02 -17.70 2.43
CA ASN A 41 21.37 -18.39 3.67
C ASN A 41 22.08 -17.47 4.66
N ASP A 42 22.62 -16.33 4.20
CA ASP A 42 23.26 -15.34 5.05
C ASP A 42 22.26 -14.69 6.03
N PRO A 43 22.46 -14.84 7.37
CA PRO A 43 21.51 -14.35 8.36
C PRO A 43 21.34 -12.82 8.37
N GLU A 44 22.38 -12.06 8.04
CA GLU A 44 22.31 -10.60 8.02
C GLU A 44 21.55 -10.10 6.80
N SER A 45 21.85 -10.66 5.61
CA SER A 45 21.08 -10.40 4.40
C SER A 45 19.60 -10.72 4.60
N LYS A 46 19.26 -11.85 5.25
CA LYS A 46 17.86 -12.18 5.60
C LYS A 46 17.21 -11.11 6.47
N LYS A 47 17.91 -10.62 7.50
CA LYS A 47 17.37 -9.58 8.40
C LYS A 47 17.05 -8.28 7.67
N ILE A 48 17.90 -7.88 6.70
CA ILE A 48 17.67 -6.69 5.87
C ILE A 48 16.38 -6.87 5.05
N LEU A 49 16.22 -8.03 4.40
CA LEU A 49 15.06 -8.35 3.57
C LEU A 49 13.75 -8.37 4.39
N ILE A 50 13.71 -9.12 5.48
CA ILE A 50 12.56 -9.18 6.40
C ILE A 50 12.21 -7.78 6.95
N ARG A 51 13.23 -6.97 7.27
CA ARG A 51 13.01 -5.61 7.76
C ARG A 51 12.37 -4.73 6.70
N PHE A 52 12.79 -4.87 5.44
CA PHE A 52 12.15 -4.18 4.32
C PHE A 52 10.69 -4.62 4.14
N GLU A 53 10.40 -5.92 4.10
CA GLU A 53 9.03 -6.43 3.94
C GLU A 53 8.09 -5.89 5.03
N LYS A 54 8.56 -5.90 6.29
CA LYS A 54 7.80 -5.34 7.41
C LYS A 54 7.55 -3.85 7.23
N LEU A 55 8.55 -3.10 6.78
CA LEU A 55 8.44 -1.67 6.54
C LEU A 55 7.49 -1.35 5.39
N GLU A 56 7.57 -2.09 4.29
CA GLU A 56 6.69 -1.96 3.13
C GLU A 56 5.24 -2.27 3.52
N SER A 57 5.03 -3.35 4.29
CA SER A 57 3.72 -3.73 4.82
C SER A 57 3.14 -2.63 5.73
N ASN A 58 3.95 -2.07 6.63
CA ASN A 58 3.53 -0.97 7.49
C ASN A 58 3.12 0.26 6.66
N TYR A 59 3.92 0.64 5.67
CA TYR A 59 3.61 1.74 4.76
C TYR A 59 2.27 1.51 4.02
N LYS A 60 2.09 0.34 3.40
CA LYS A 60 0.86 -0.03 2.68
C LYS A 60 -0.36 0.01 3.61
N SER A 61 -0.22 -0.52 4.84
CA SER A 61 -1.28 -0.50 5.84
C SER A 61 -1.67 0.92 6.25
N SER A 62 -0.70 1.82 6.47
CA SER A 62 -0.96 3.23 6.81
C SER A 62 -1.72 3.95 5.70
N ILE A 63 -1.26 3.83 4.45
CA ILE A 63 -1.94 4.43 3.28
C ILE A 63 -3.36 3.89 3.12
N LEU A 64 -3.56 2.57 3.26
CA LEU A 64 -4.88 1.96 3.17
C LEU A 64 -5.84 2.55 4.21
N LYS A 65 -5.40 2.71 5.45
CA LYS A 65 -6.23 3.32 6.51
C LYS A 65 -6.62 4.76 6.20
N ILE A 66 -5.70 5.55 5.64
CA ILE A 66 -5.96 6.93 5.21
C ILE A 66 -7.03 6.95 4.10
N HIS A 67 -6.87 6.10 3.08
CA HIS A 67 -7.84 5.99 1.99
C HIS A 67 -9.23 5.51 2.48
N LEU A 68 -9.28 4.53 3.39
CA LEU A 68 -10.53 4.05 3.98
C LEU A 68 -11.25 5.15 4.76
N LEU A 69 -10.51 5.93 5.57
CA LEU A 69 -11.09 7.06 6.28
C LEU A 69 -11.65 8.10 5.31
N ARG A 70 -10.89 8.45 4.27
CA ARG A 70 -11.35 9.37 3.22
C ARG A 70 -12.63 8.87 2.56
N GLN A 71 -12.67 7.59 2.21
CA GLN A 71 -13.85 6.95 1.61
C GLN A 71 -15.06 7.01 2.54
N HIS A 72 -14.89 6.73 3.83
CA HIS A 72 -15.99 6.83 4.80
C HIS A 72 -16.51 8.26 4.97
N LEU A 73 -15.63 9.26 4.91
CA LEU A 73 -16.06 10.67 4.94
C LEU A 73 -16.86 11.03 3.67
N LEU A 74 -16.48 10.50 2.50
CA LEU A 74 -17.24 10.68 1.26
C LEU A 74 -18.60 9.97 1.30
N GLU A 75 -18.66 8.73 1.76
CA GLU A 75 -19.93 8.01 1.94
C GLU A 75 -20.85 8.75 2.92
N TYR A 76 -20.26 9.39 3.94
CA TYR A 76 -21.01 10.20 4.88
C TYR A 76 -21.56 11.47 4.23
N THR A 77 -20.78 12.18 3.41
CA THR A 77 -21.27 13.36 2.67
C THR A 77 -22.36 12.97 1.68
N GLU A 78 -22.19 11.88 0.92
CA GLU A 78 -23.21 11.38 -0.01
C GLU A 78 -24.54 11.05 0.68
N LYS A 79 -24.50 10.47 1.89
CA LYS A 79 -25.71 10.22 2.69
C LYS A 79 -26.40 11.51 3.10
N LEU A 80 -25.63 12.55 3.49
CA LEU A 80 -26.19 13.87 3.76
C LEU A 80 -26.81 14.48 2.50
N THR A 81 -26.13 14.44 1.35
CA THR A 81 -26.67 14.89 0.07
C THR A 81 -27.97 14.16 -0.29
N GLY A 82 -28.01 12.85 -0.09
CA GLY A 82 -29.20 12.02 -0.31
C GLY A 82 -30.38 12.48 0.54
N PHE A 83 -30.16 12.73 1.83
CA PHE A 83 -31.16 13.29 2.73
C PHE A 83 -31.71 14.64 2.21
N TYR A 84 -30.85 15.53 1.72
CA TYR A 84 -31.28 16.80 1.11
C TYR A 84 -32.14 16.64 -0.12
N SER A 85 -31.73 15.75 -1.02
CA SER A 85 -32.44 15.54 -2.28
C SER A 85 -33.86 15.03 -2.02
N ALA A 86 -34.02 14.07 -1.11
CA ALA A 86 -35.31 13.54 -0.68
C ALA A 86 -36.15 14.62 0.02
N TYR A 87 -35.54 15.41 0.90
CA TYR A 87 -36.22 16.50 1.59
C TYR A 87 -36.76 17.56 0.62
N ASN A 88 -35.92 18.05 -0.30
CA ASN A 88 -36.31 19.05 -1.30
C ASN A 88 -37.43 18.52 -2.19
N GLN A 89 -37.40 17.26 -2.59
CA GLN A 89 -38.49 16.66 -3.36
C GLN A 89 -39.79 16.56 -2.56
N THR A 90 -39.73 16.23 -1.28
CA THR A 90 -40.92 16.07 -0.43
C THR A 90 -41.60 17.42 -0.14
N PHE A 91 -40.83 18.49 0.09
CA PHE A 91 -41.38 19.79 0.49
C PHE A 91 -41.65 20.76 -0.67
N LYS A 92 -40.93 20.66 -1.79
CA LYS A 92 -41.14 21.55 -2.95
C LYS A 92 -42.51 21.34 -3.63
N TYR A 93 -43.16 20.21 -3.37
CA TYR A 93 -44.52 19.90 -3.82
C TYR A 93 -45.58 19.94 -2.71
N SER A 94 -45.21 20.22 -1.46
CA SER A 94 -46.16 20.37 -0.36
C SER A 94 -46.50 21.85 -0.17
N ASN A 95 -47.79 22.22 -0.24
CA ASN A 95 -48.29 23.58 0.06
C ASN A 95 -48.20 23.96 1.56
N ASN A 96 -47.38 23.26 2.34
CA ASN A 96 -47.26 23.48 3.78
C ASN A 96 -46.32 24.65 4.04
N SER A 97 -46.90 25.82 4.29
CA SER A 97 -46.20 27.02 4.81
C SER A 97 -45.72 26.89 6.26
N ILE A 98 -45.86 25.71 6.88
CA ILE A 98 -45.53 25.43 8.28
C ILE A 98 -44.16 24.75 8.38
N LEU A 99 -43.15 25.30 7.70
CA LEU A 99 -41.76 25.04 8.07
C LEU A 99 -41.32 26.19 8.95
N SER A 100 -41.05 25.90 10.23
CA SER A 100 -40.50 26.91 11.13
C SER A 100 -39.16 27.42 10.56
N ASN A 101 -38.88 28.71 10.71
CA ASN A 101 -37.58 29.30 10.32
C ASN A 101 -36.40 28.49 10.89
N GLN A 102 -36.58 27.87 12.05
CA GLN A 102 -35.60 27.02 12.72
C GLN A 102 -35.30 25.73 11.93
N PHE A 103 -36.30 25.13 11.29
CA PHE A 103 -36.08 23.94 10.47
C PHE A 103 -35.27 24.27 9.19
N HIS A 104 -35.54 25.44 8.59
CA HIS A 104 -34.79 25.92 7.42
C HIS A 104 -33.34 26.25 7.79
N GLN A 105 -33.11 26.82 8.97
CA GLN A 105 -31.76 27.07 9.49
C GLN A 105 -30.99 25.77 9.73
N ASN A 106 -31.60 24.74 10.33
CA ASN A 106 -30.96 23.44 10.54
C ASN A 106 -30.51 22.78 9.23
N LEU A 107 -31.33 22.88 8.17
CA LEU A 107 -30.97 22.37 6.85
C LEU A 107 -29.75 23.07 6.26
N ILE A 108 -29.68 24.40 6.39
CA ILE A 108 -28.53 25.20 5.95
C ILE A 108 -27.28 24.80 6.75
N SER A 109 -27.39 24.67 8.08
CA SER A 109 -26.28 24.25 8.94
C SER A 109 -25.74 22.87 8.57
N CYS A 110 -26.62 21.89 8.35
CA CYS A 110 -26.19 20.56 7.91
C CYS A 110 -25.53 20.59 6.50
N LYS A 111 -25.87 21.55 5.62
CA LYS A 111 -25.35 21.62 4.24
C LYS A 111 -23.96 22.24 4.24
N ASN A 112 -23.77 23.23 5.11
CA ASN A 112 -22.48 23.80 5.41
C ASN A 112 -21.56 22.71 6.00
N PHE A 113 -22.08 21.87 6.90
CA PHE A 113 -21.35 20.74 7.45
C PHE A 113 -20.99 19.68 6.41
N GLU A 114 -21.92 19.31 5.53
CA GLU A 114 -21.65 18.42 4.38
C GLU A 114 -20.50 18.99 3.52
N SER A 115 -20.59 20.26 3.14
CA SER A 115 -19.58 20.94 2.32
C SER A 115 -18.21 20.94 3.01
N PHE A 116 -18.20 21.14 4.34
CA PHE A 116 -17.00 21.11 5.16
C PHE A 116 -16.37 19.72 5.23
N VAL A 117 -17.16 18.67 5.48
CA VAL A 117 -16.66 17.28 5.50
C VAL A 117 -16.14 16.89 4.11
N ASN A 118 -16.81 17.34 3.04
CA ASN A 118 -16.35 17.09 1.68
C ASN A 118 -15.03 17.82 1.36
N GLU A 119 -14.83 19.02 1.88
CA GLU A 119 -13.55 19.73 1.77
C GLU A 119 -12.41 18.97 2.47
N ILE A 120 -12.69 18.39 3.66
CA ILE A 120 -11.72 17.56 4.36
C ILE A 120 -11.34 16.35 3.51
N SER A 121 -12.34 15.59 3.02
CA SER A 121 -12.12 14.33 2.32
C SER A 121 -11.48 14.51 0.94
N GLU A 122 -11.94 15.48 0.14
CA GLU A 122 -11.49 15.64 -1.24
C GLU A 122 -10.22 16.48 -1.38
N LYS A 123 -9.97 17.41 -0.43
CA LYS A 123 -8.85 18.36 -0.56
C LYS A 123 -7.83 18.22 0.56
N LYS A 124 -8.26 18.33 1.83
CA LYS A 124 -7.32 18.42 2.95
C LYS A 124 -6.59 17.09 3.19
N ILE A 125 -7.29 15.95 3.17
CA ILE A 125 -6.66 14.64 3.36
C ILE A 125 -5.64 14.34 2.24
N PRO A 126 -5.98 14.44 0.94
CA PRO A 126 -5.00 14.23 -0.11
C PRO A 126 -3.79 15.18 -0.03
N THR A 127 -4.08 16.47 0.10
CA THR A 127 -3.04 17.51 0.00
C THR A 127 -2.13 17.53 1.22
N ASN A 128 -2.70 17.33 2.42
CA ASN A 128 -1.96 17.50 3.65
C ASN A 128 -1.56 16.16 4.29
N ILE A 129 -2.20 15.04 3.95
CA ILE A 129 -1.89 13.75 4.58
C ILE A 129 -1.26 12.81 3.56
N GLU A 130 -1.95 12.50 2.46
CA GLU A 130 -1.45 11.53 1.47
C GLU A 130 -0.12 12.00 0.87
N ASN A 131 0.05 13.30 0.60
CA ASN A 131 1.29 13.88 0.09
C ASN A 131 2.52 13.64 0.98
N GLU A 132 2.36 13.54 2.31
CA GLU A 132 3.47 13.26 3.24
C GLU A 132 4.08 11.86 2.97
N PHE A 133 3.29 10.94 2.42
CA PHE A 133 3.69 9.57 2.12
C PHE A 133 4.26 9.39 0.70
N GLU A 134 4.19 10.39 -0.17
CA GLU A 134 4.75 10.30 -1.52
C GLU A 134 6.26 10.08 -1.51
N LYS A 135 6.97 10.77 -0.61
CA LYS A 135 8.42 10.63 -0.47
C LYS A 135 8.80 9.21 -0.06
N VAL A 136 8.09 8.67 0.93
CA VAL A 136 8.24 7.29 1.41
C VAL A 136 7.96 6.30 0.26
N SER A 137 6.91 6.56 -0.54
CA SER A 137 6.56 5.73 -1.71
C SER A 137 7.71 5.64 -2.71
N LYS A 138 8.33 6.79 -3.04
CA LYS A 138 9.44 6.87 -3.98
C LYS A 138 10.65 6.07 -3.48
N HIS A 139 11.00 6.19 -2.20
CA HIS A 139 12.11 5.43 -1.63
C HIS A 139 11.81 3.93 -1.53
N ILE A 140 10.60 3.52 -1.15
CA ILE A 140 10.23 2.08 -1.15
C ILE A 140 10.37 1.48 -2.56
N LYS A 141 9.93 2.20 -3.61
CA LYS A 141 10.07 1.75 -4.99
C LYS A 141 11.54 1.63 -5.43
N SER A 142 12.36 2.61 -5.06
CA SER A 142 13.82 2.58 -5.29
C SER A 142 14.46 1.38 -4.59
N PHE A 143 14.14 1.19 -3.32
CA PHE A 143 14.63 0.07 -2.53
C PHE A 143 14.27 -1.28 -3.15
N SER A 144 13.04 -1.45 -3.65
CA SER A 144 12.63 -2.69 -4.31
C SER A 144 13.53 -3.08 -5.48
N ILE A 145 13.97 -2.11 -6.29
CA ILE A 145 14.91 -2.37 -7.39
C ILE A 145 16.28 -2.82 -6.85
N ASN A 146 16.79 -2.13 -5.82
CA ASN A 146 18.07 -2.48 -5.20
C ASN A 146 18.01 -3.84 -4.47
N LYS A 147 16.86 -4.17 -3.89
CA LYS A 147 16.56 -5.44 -3.22
C LYS A 147 16.73 -6.62 -4.17
N ASP A 148 16.19 -6.52 -5.38
CA ASP A 148 16.27 -7.62 -6.35
C ASP A 148 17.73 -7.89 -6.75
N GLN A 149 18.51 -6.83 -7.00
CA GLN A 149 19.94 -6.95 -7.28
C GLN A 149 20.71 -7.57 -6.08
N PHE A 150 20.35 -7.18 -4.86
CA PHE A 150 20.95 -7.72 -3.64
C PHE A 150 20.66 -9.21 -3.47
N ILE A 151 19.42 -9.65 -3.71
CA ILE A 151 19.03 -11.06 -3.69
C ILE A 151 19.87 -11.84 -4.73
N GLN A 152 19.95 -11.35 -5.97
CA GLN A 152 20.72 -12.03 -7.02
C GLN A 152 22.21 -12.15 -6.67
N ASN A 153 22.81 -11.11 -6.07
CA ASN A 153 24.20 -11.14 -5.63
C ASN A 153 24.42 -12.17 -4.50
N ASN A 154 23.51 -12.28 -3.54
CA ASN A 154 23.59 -13.31 -2.50
C ASN A 154 23.48 -14.72 -3.08
N LEU A 155 22.54 -14.96 -4.00
CA LEU A 155 22.39 -16.26 -4.68
C LEU A 155 23.62 -16.63 -5.50
N LYS A 156 24.19 -15.66 -6.22
CA LYS A 156 25.43 -15.86 -6.97
C LYS A 156 26.58 -16.24 -6.05
N LEU A 157 26.71 -15.57 -4.90
CA LEU A 157 27.75 -15.88 -3.92
C LEU A 157 27.63 -17.32 -3.41
N GLU A 158 26.42 -17.75 -3.05
CA GLU A 158 26.17 -19.11 -2.55
C GLU A 158 26.42 -20.18 -3.60
N ARG A 159 25.93 -19.97 -4.83
CA ARG A 159 26.19 -20.88 -5.96
C ARG A 159 27.68 -20.98 -6.26
N THR A 160 28.41 -19.87 -6.20
CA THR A 160 29.87 -19.86 -6.43
C THR A 160 30.60 -20.66 -5.35
N LYS A 161 30.25 -20.46 -4.07
CA LYS A 161 30.81 -21.24 -2.95
C LYS A 161 30.52 -22.73 -3.10
N ALA A 162 29.28 -23.11 -3.41
CA ALA A 162 28.90 -24.50 -3.62
C ALA A 162 29.66 -25.12 -4.81
N THR A 163 29.84 -24.36 -5.89
CA THR A 163 30.60 -24.80 -7.07
C THR A 163 32.05 -25.07 -6.71
N ILE A 164 32.73 -24.16 -6.00
CA ILE A 164 34.12 -24.34 -5.55
C ILE A 164 34.25 -25.61 -4.72
N LEU A 165 33.34 -25.85 -3.77
CA LEU A 165 33.36 -27.04 -2.92
C LEU A 165 33.16 -28.33 -3.74
N ALA A 166 32.26 -28.32 -4.73
CA ALA A 166 31.98 -29.49 -5.56
C ALA A 166 33.09 -29.80 -6.57
N THR A 167 33.87 -28.81 -6.99
CA THR A 167 34.91 -28.96 -8.01
C THR A 167 36.33 -29.05 -7.47
N LEU A 168 36.50 -28.94 -6.14
CA LEU A 168 37.79 -28.83 -5.46
C LEU A 168 38.78 -29.95 -5.83
N ASP A 169 38.27 -31.18 -5.96
CA ASP A 169 39.09 -32.38 -6.23
C ASP A 169 39.12 -32.78 -7.70
N SER A 170 38.28 -32.15 -8.55
CA SER A 170 38.05 -32.59 -9.94
C SER A 170 38.44 -31.56 -11.00
N SER A 171 38.67 -30.29 -10.60
CA SER A 171 39.00 -29.20 -11.53
C SER A 171 40.47 -28.78 -11.46
N PRO A 172 41.03 -28.21 -12.55
CA PRO A 172 42.36 -27.63 -12.55
C PRO A 172 42.50 -26.49 -11.53
N ALA A 173 43.72 -26.32 -11.00
CA ALA A 173 44.02 -25.29 -10.00
C ALA A 173 43.71 -23.87 -10.51
N GLU A 174 43.96 -23.57 -11.78
CA GLU A 174 43.66 -22.25 -12.37
C GLU A 174 42.15 -21.95 -12.33
N ARG A 175 41.31 -22.97 -12.56
CA ARG A 175 39.85 -22.83 -12.52
C ARG A 175 39.36 -22.55 -11.10
N ILE A 176 39.95 -23.18 -10.09
CA ILE A 176 39.64 -22.92 -8.68
C ILE A 176 40.03 -21.49 -8.30
N ILE A 177 41.21 -21.01 -8.72
CA ILE A 177 41.65 -19.63 -8.48
C ILE A 177 40.70 -18.61 -9.11
N GLU A 178 40.25 -18.85 -10.35
CA GLU A 178 39.28 -18.00 -11.02
C GLU A 178 37.94 -17.94 -10.26
N LEU A 179 37.41 -19.08 -9.83
CA LEU A 179 36.18 -19.15 -9.06
C LEU A 179 36.31 -18.45 -7.69
N GLN A 180 37.46 -18.58 -7.02
CA GLN A 180 37.74 -17.87 -5.77
C GLN A 180 37.81 -16.35 -5.96
N LYS A 181 38.31 -15.89 -7.11
CA LYS A 181 38.28 -14.46 -7.46
C LYS A 181 36.85 -13.95 -7.63
N ILE A 182 36.01 -14.70 -8.36
CA ILE A 182 34.58 -14.36 -8.53
C ILE A 182 33.85 -14.36 -7.18
N GLU A 183 34.15 -15.32 -6.31
CA GLU A 183 33.59 -15.41 -4.95
C GLU A 183 33.94 -14.16 -4.13
N ARG A 184 35.21 -13.73 -4.16
CA ARG A 184 35.67 -12.52 -3.45
C ARG A 184 34.99 -11.25 -3.97
N GLU A 185 34.98 -11.04 -5.29
CA GLU A 185 34.33 -9.86 -5.89
C GLU A 185 32.83 -9.83 -5.58
N THR A 186 32.16 -10.98 -5.67
CA THR A 186 30.72 -11.06 -5.36
C THR A 186 30.47 -10.83 -3.87
N LYS A 187 31.35 -11.31 -2.99
CA LYS A 187 31.27 -11.07 -1.55
C LYS A 187 31.43 -9.60 -1.20
N GLU A 188 32.40 -8.91 -1.78
CA GLU A 188 32.60 -7.46 -1.60
C GLU A 188 31.36 -6.67 -2.04
N ASN A 189 30.76 -7.05 -3.18
CA ASN A 189 29.51 -6.44 -3.65
C ASN A 189 28.33 -6.68 -2.69
N VAL A 190 28.20 -7.89 -2.13
CA VAL A 190 27.17 -8.20 -1.12
C VAL A 190 27.37 -7.36 0.14
N GLU A 191 28.59 -7.26 0.66
CA GLU A 191 28.89 -6.50 1.88
C GLU A 191 28.66 -4.99 1.67
N SER A 192 29.08 -4.43 0.52
CA SER A 192 28.78 -3.05 0.16
C SER A 192 27.27 -2.79 0.07
N SER A 193 26.52 -3.72 -0.54
CA SER A 193 25.06 -3.62 -0.63
C SER A 193 24.40 -3.71 0.74
N LYS A 194 24.88 -4.55 1.67
CA LYS A 194 24.34 -4.64 3.04
C LYS A 194 24.40 -3.29 3.74
N ILE A 195 25.53 -2.59 3.65
CA ILE A 195 25.74 -1.28 4.26
C ILE A 195 24.76 -0.27 3.65
N SER A 196 24.77 -0.14 2.32
CA SER A 196 23.93 0.82 1.60
C SER A 196 22.43 0.59 1.84
N LEU A 197 21.96 -0.66 1.76
CA LEU A 197 20.56 -0.99 2.02
C LEU A 197 20.17 -0.78 3.48
N THR A 198 21.08 -1.03 4.42
CA THR A 198 20.80 -0.77 5.84
C THR A 198 20.62 0.73 6.11
N GLU A 199 21.46 1.57 5.51
CA GLU A 199 21.33 3.02 5.58
C GLU A 199 20.04 3.52 4.92
N GLU A 200 19.71 3.00 3.73
CA GLU A 200 18.46 3.32 3.03
C GLU A 200 17.24 2.92 3.87
N LEU A 201 17.22 1.71 4.46
CA LEU A 201 16.15 1.28 5.36
C LEU A 201 15.99 2.19 6.59
N ASN A 202 17.10 2.59 7.22
CA ASN A 202 17.05 3.51 8.35
C ASN A 202 16.44 4.85 7.94
N GLN A 203 16.73 5.32 6.72
CA GLN A 203 16.17 6.56 6.20
C GLN A 203 14.67 6.43 5.91
N ILE A 204 14.25 5.35 5.24
CA ILE A 204 12.84 5.10 4.96
C ILE A 204 12.04 4.98 6.27
N GLU A 205 12.56 4.30 7.28
CA GLU A 205 11.88 4.13 8.57
C GLU A 205 11.67 5.47 9.29
N LYS A 206 12.70 6.35 9.27
CA LYS A 206 12.58 7.71 9.82
C LYS A 206 11.51 8.52 9.08
N GLU A 207 11.50 8.46 7.76
CA GLU A 207 10.53 9.20 6.95
C GLU A 207 9.11 8.68 7.13
N LEU A 208 8.94 7.36 7.18
CA LEU A 208 7.63 6.73 7.45
C LEU A 208 7.12 7.12 8.82
N LYS A 209 7.98 7.13 9.84
CA LYS A 209 7.61 7.57 11.19
C LYS A 209 7.15 9.03 11.18
N LEU A 210 7.93 9.92 10.57
CA LEU A 210 7.58 11.34 10.46
C LEU A 210 6.26 11.56 9.72
N ALA A 211 6.05 10.85 8.60
CA ALA A 211 4.79 10.92 7.84
C ALA A 211 3.59 10.45 8.69
N CYS A 212 3.75 9.36 9.45
CA CYS A 212 2.72 8.88 10.38
C CYS A 212 2.44 9.90 11.49
N ASP A 213 3.46 10.46 12.12
CA ASP A 213 3.31 11.45 13.20
C ASP A 213 2.60 12.72 12.67
N ASN A 214 2.98 13.20 11.49
CA ASN A 214 2.32 14.32 10.82
C ASN A 214 0.85 14.01 10.49
N ALA A 215 0.57 12.80 9.99
CA ALA A 215 -0.79 12.38 9.68
C ALA A 215 -1.67 12.33 10.93
N ILE A 216 -1.17 11.76 12.03
CA ILE A 216 -1.89 11.68 13.32
C ILE A 216 -2.23 13.08 13.83
N ASN A 217 -1.27 14.01 13.79
CA ASN A 217 -1.50 15.40 14.20
C ASN A 217 -2.58 16.07 13.35
N LYS A 218 -2.52 15.91 12.03
CA LYS A 218 -3.51 16.47 11.09
C LYS A 218 -4.89 15.86 11.30
N PHE A 219 -4.98 14.55 11.53
CA PHE A 219 -6.25 13.89 11.88
C PHE A 219 -6.83 14.40 13.19
N GLY A 220 -6.01 14.64 14.21
CA GLY A 220 -6.47 15.25 15.46
C GLY A 220 -7.08 16.64 15.25
N ILE A 221 -6.46 17.47 14.42
CA ILE A 221 -6.99 18.79 14.05
C ILE A 221 -8.33 18.64 13.32
N TYR A 222 -8.39 17.82 12.26
CA TYR A 222 -9.63 17.66 11.48
C TYR A 222 -10.76 17.04 12.30
N HIS A 223 -10.46 16.11 13.19
CA HIS A 223 -11.45 15.58 14.13
C HIS A 223 -12.03 16.68 15.00
N GLN A 224 -11.18 17.55 15.58
CA GLN A 224 -11.65 18.66 16.41
C GLN A 224 -12.48 19.67 15.59
N GLU A 225 -12.06 19.98 14.36
CA GLU A 225 -12.84 20.85 13.47
C GLU A 225 -14.22 20.25 13.16
N ILE A 226 -14.29 18.95 12.84
CA ILE A 226 -15.56 18.24 12.61
C ILE A 226 -16.46 18.32 13.85
N VAL A 227 -15.93 18.03 15.04
CA VAL A 227 -16.70 18.08 16.29
C VAL A 227 -17.24 19.49 16.54
N ASN A 228 -16.42 20.52 16.32
CA ASN A 228 -16.84 21.91 16.48
C ASN A 228 -17.95 22.28 15.50
N GLU A 229 -17.86 21.85 14.24
CA GLU A 229 -18.93 22.09 13.26
C GLU A 229 -20.22 21.31 13.58
N MET A 230 -20.11 20.07 14.08
CA MET A 230 -21.28 19.31 14.55
C MET A 230 -21.99 20.00 15.72
N GLN A 231 -21.25 20.58 16.66
CA GLN A 231 -21.84 21.30 17.80
C GLN A 231 -22.67 22.51 17.35
N LYS A 232 -22.25 23.22 16.30
CA LYS A 232 -23.01 24.35 15.73
C LYS A 232 -24.36 23.93 15.14
N ILE A 233 -24.51 22.67 14.73
CA ILE A 233 -25.78 22.13 14.23
C ILE A 233 -26.72 21.78 15.38
N SER A 234 -26.17 21.42 16.56
CA SER A 234 -26.95 20.97 17.72
C SER A 234 -27.48 22.09 18.62
N GLN A 235 -27.15 23.36 18.33
CA GLN A 235 -27.61 24.55 19.05
C GLN A 235 -28.79 25.20 18.31
#